data_AF-A0A1I4D1D4-F1
#
_entry.id   AF-A0A1I4D1D4-F1
#
_cell.length_a   1.000
_cell.length_b   1.000
_cell.length_c   1.000
_cell.angle_alpha   90.00
_cell.angle_beta   90.00
_cell.angle_gamma   90.00
#
_symmetry.space_group_name_H-M   'P 1'
#
loop_
_entity.id
_entity.type
_entity.pdbx_description
1 polymer ?
#
loop_
_entity_poly.entity_id
_entity_poly.type
_entity_poly.pdbx_seq_one_letter_code
_entity_poly.pdbx_strand_id
1 'polypeptide(L)'
;MAKNALCIGINDYPGTGSDLSGCINDAHDWAAALKNFGFGVSTLFDEQATREAMVGAIGNLIGSAKSGDSVVLTYSGHGTWVEDRDGDEPDARDEALCPWDLTSAGPLLDDDIRGLFDARAAGVRLLLISDSCHSGSVTRGDERDLDAEGPRARFLPPAAWMKPGSLPAAPRASALTLAGGLRRVGGDLLLAGCRDDEYSWDTRFAGRPNGAFTFYALKTLKQDRPQTYEQWFASIRRYLPSTRLPQEPQLFGTRSARQMRIFD
;
A
#
# COMPACT_ATOMS: atom_id res chain seq x y z
N MET A 1 2.28 -26.18 -3.80
CA MET A 1 2.48 -24.73 -3.77
C MET A 1 1.15 -24.13 -3.41
N ALA A 2 1.05 -23.57 -2.21
CA ALA A 2 -0.10 -22.84 -1.75
C ALA A 2 -0.04 -21.39 -2.26
N LYS A 3 -1.22 -20.79 -2.45
CA LYS A 3 -1.37 -19.38 -2.80
C LYS A 3 -2.30 -18.77 -1.76
N ASN A 4 -1.80 -17.84 -0.97
CA ASN A 4 -2.57 -17.19 0.10
C ASN A 4 -2.46 -15.68 -0.03
N ALA A 5 -3.54 -14.97 0.28
CA ALA A 5 -3.56 -13.52 0.24
C ALA A 5 -4.29 -12.91 1.41
N LEU A 6 -3.86 -11.70 1.77
CA LEU A 6 -4.55 -10.82 2.71
C LEU A 6 -4.88 -9.52 1.98
N CYS A 7 -6.14 -9.11 2.00
CA CYS A 7 -6.57 -7.83 1.44
C CYS A 7 -7.12 -6.93 2.54
N ILE A 8 -6.48 -5.78 2.74
CA ILE A 8 -6.79 -4.82 3.79
C ILE A 8 -7.34 -3.56 3.13
N GLY A 9 -8.52 -3.11 3.56
CA GLY A 9 -9.15 -1.89 3.09
C GLY A 9 -9.71 -1.08 4.25
N ILE A 10 -9.25 0.15 4.42
CA ILE A 10 -9.65 1.00 5.54
C ILE A 10 -10.17 2.33 4.99
N ASN A 11 -11.45 2.61 5.24
CA ASN A 11 -12.12 3.85 4.93
C ASN A 11 -12.29 4.72 6.19
N ASP A 12 -12.64 4.12 7.32
CA ASP A 12 -12.89 4.83 8.57
C ASP A 12 -11.60 5.05 9.36
N TYR A 13 -11.34 6.31 9.75
CA TYR A 13 -10.19 6.69 10.58
C TYR A 13 -10.66 7.49 11.80
N PRO A 14 -11.14 6.80 12.86
CA PRO A 14 -11.76 7.44 14.01
C PRO A 14 -10.91 8.52 14.66
N GLY A 15 -11.54 9.67 14.87
CA GLY A 15 -10.93 10.82 15.56
C GLY A 15 -10.03 11.69 14.68
N THR A 16 -9.84 11.34 13.40
CA THR A 16 -8.98 12.12 12.48
C THR A 16 -9.79 13.07 11.59
N GLY A 17 -11.05 12.74 11.30
CA GLY A 17 -11.89 13.49 10.34
C GLY A 17 -11.51 13.26 8.87
N SER A 18 -10.65 12.28 8.60
CA SER A 18 -10.05 12.01 7.28
C SER A 18 -10.51 10.66 6.73
N ASP A 19 -11.82 10.43 6.66
CA ASP A 19 -12.32 9.17 6.13
C ASP A 19 -12.13 9.09 4.61
N LEU A 20 -11.83 7.88 4.12
CA LEU A 20 -11.79 7.53 2.71
C LEU A 20 -13.07 6.79 2.32
N SER A 21 -13.22 6.49 1.03
CA SER A 21 -14.46 5.89 0.52
C SER A 21 -14.22 4.69 -0.40
N GLY A 22 -13.07 4.62 -1.07
CA GLY A 22 -12.76 3.58 -2.05
C GLY A 22 -11.98 2.37 -1.53
N CYS A 23 -11.46 2.40 -0.30
CA CYS A 23 -10.49 1.40 0.14
C CYS A 23 -11.07 0.01 0.40
N ILE A 24 -12.27 -0.07 0.99
CA ILE A 24 -12.97 -1.35 1.13
C ILE A 24 -13.37 -1.92 -0.23
N ASN A 25 -13.78 -1.05 -1.17
CA ASN A 25 -14.08 -1.46 -2.54
C ASN A 25 -12.86 -2.06 -3.23
N ASP A 26 -11.70 -1.43 -3.09
CA ASP A 26 -10.43 -1.92 -3.60
C ASP A 26 -10.06 -3.29 -3.00
N ALA A 27 -10.18 -3.46 -1.69
CA ALA A 27 -9.88 -4.72 -1.02
C ALA A 27 -10.84 -5.85 -1.46
N HIS A 28 -12.12 -5.56 -1.68
CA HIS A 28 -13.06 -6.51 -2.28
C HIS A 28 -12.69 -6.87 -3.72
N ASP A 29 -12.31 -5.89 -4.54
CA ASP A 29 -11.95 -6.13 -5.94
C ASP A 29 -10.68 -6.96 -6.06
N TRP A 30 -9.66 -6.69 -5.23
CA TRP A 30 -8.46 -7.52 -5.10
C TRP A 30 -8.79 -8.93 -4.63
N ALA A 31 -9.62 -9.07 -3.60
CA ALA A 31 -10.01 -10.39 -3.10
C ALA A 31 -10.71 -11.22 -4.18
N ALA A 32 -11.61 -10.61 -4.96
CA ALA A 32 -12.26 -11.27 -6.08
C ALA A 32 -11.27 -11.67 -7.19
N ALA A 33 -10.34 -10.78 -7.55
CA ALA A 33 -9.32 -11.07 -8.55
C ALA A 33 -8.40 -12.21 -8.11
N LEU A 34 -7.86 -12.15 -6.89
CA LEU A 34 -6.93 -13.15 -6.36
C LEU A 34 -7.59 -14.52 -6.17
N LYS A 35 -8.87 -14.58 -5.76
CA LYS A 35 -9.64 -15.83 -5.76
C LYS A 35 -9.69 -16.48 -7.14
N ASN A 36 -9.85 -15.69 -8.22
CA ASN A 36 -9.83 -16.21 -9.59
C ASN A 36 -8.43 -16.73 -10.01
N PHE A 37 -7.37 -16.28 -9.36
CA PHE A 37 -6.01 -16.81 -9.52
C PHE A 37 -5.68 -17.97 -8.56
N GLY A 38 -6.68 -18.48 -7.83
CA GLY A 38 -6.55 -19.65 -6.96
C GLY A 38 -5.98 -19.37 -5.57
N PHE A 39 -6.03 -18.12 -5.11
CA PHE A 39 -5.59 -17.78 -3.75
C PHE A 39 -6.67 -18.10 -2.71
N GLY A 40 -6.25 -18.65 -1.58
CA GLY A 40 -7.01 -18.53 -0.33
C GLY A 40 -6.91 -17.09 0.16
N VAL A 41 -8.03 -16.37 0.24
CA VAL A 41 -8.02 -14.93 0.56
C VAL A 41 -8.70 -14.66 1.90
N SER A 42 -7.98 -13.98 2.77
CA SER A 42 -8.47 -13.34 4.00
C SER A 42 -8.60 -11.82 3.79
N THR A 43 -9.48 -11.17 4.55
CA THR A 43 -9.72 -9.73 4.45
C THR A 43 -9.80 -9.08 5.83
N LEU A 44 -9.37 -7.82 5.92
CA LEU A 44 -9.61 -6.95 7.09
C LEU A 44 -10.18 -5.63 6.59
N PHE A 45 -11.31 -5.21 7.18
CA PHE A 45 -11.99 -3.96 6.84
C PHE A 45 -12.20 -3.09 8.08
N ASP A 46 -11.98 -1.79 7.95
CA ASP A 46 -12.23 -0.77 8.99
C ASP A 46 -11.89 -1.27 10.40
N GLU A 47 -12.86 -1.42 11.31
CA GLU A 47 -12.64 -1.79 12.71
C GLU A 47 -11.95 -3.14 12.92
N GLN A 48 -11.92 -4.00 11.90
CA GLN A 48 -11.18 -5.27 11.92
C GLN A 48 -9.69 -5.07 11.68
N ALA A 49 -9.30 -4.00 10.99
CA ALA A 49 -7.93 -3.68 10.62
C ALA A 49 -7.23 -2.85 11.72
N THR A 50 -7.31 -3.31 12.97
CA THR A 50 -6.51 -2.77 14.07
C THR A 50 -5.02 -3.07 13.85
N ARG A 51 -4.12 -2.31 14.48
CA ARG A 51 -2.68 -2.54 14.40
C ARG A 51 -2.34 -3.98 14.78
N GLU A 52 -2.91 -4.48 15.87
CA GLU A 52 -2.72 -5.85 16.34
C GLU A 52 -3.21 -6.88 15.32
N ALA A 53 -4.42 -6.71 14.79
CA ALA A 53 -5.00 -7.63 13.81
C ALA A 53 -4.20 -7.65 12.50
N MET A 54 -3.75 -6.47 12.02
CA MET A 54 -2.90 -6.36 10.85
C MET A 54 -1.57 -7.10 11.05
N VAL A 55 -0.86 -6.84 12.16
CA VAL A 55 0.40 -7.53 12.48
C VAL A 55 0.20 -9.04 12.57
N GLY A 56 -0.84 -9.49 13.29
CA GLY A 56 -1.14 -10.92 13.42
C GLY A 56 -1.50 -11.58 12.09
N ALA A 57 -2.31 -10.94 11.26
CA ALA A 57 -2.72 -11.48 9.96
C ALA A 57 -1.56 -11.52 8.95
N ILE A 58 -0.74 -10.47 8.89
CA ILE A 58 0.46 -10.42 8.04
C ILE A 58 1.48 -11.47 8.50
N GLY A 59 1.74 -11.54 9.81
CA GLY A 59 2.64 -12.53 10.40
C GLY A 59 2.20 -13.96 10.11
N ASN A 60 0.90 -14.27 10.23
CA ASN A 60 0.36 -15.58 9.90
C ASN A 60 0.44 -15.89 8.40
N LEU A 61 0.14 -14.92 7.53
CA LEU A 61 0.23 -15.08 6.09
C LEU A 61 1.65 -15.47 5.66
N ILE A 62 2.65 -14.78 6.22
CA ILE A 62 4.06 -14.93 5.84
C ILE A 62 4.72 -16.12 6.54
N GLY A 63 4.53 -16.25 7.86
CA GLY A 63 5.17 -17.27 8.69
C GLY A 63 4.65 -18.69 8.42
N SER A 64 3.46 -18.83 7.83
CA SER A 64 2.92 -20.14 7.43
C SER A 64 3.35 -20.59 6.03
N ALA A 65 3.89 -19.69 5.21
CA ALA A 65 4.28 -19.95 3.83
C ALA A 65 5.59 -20.76 3.76
N LYS A 66 5.65 -21.71 2.83
CA LYS A 66 6.80 -22.59 2.61
C LYS A 66 7.43 -22.32 1.24
N SER A 67 8.65 -22.82 1.04
CA SER A 67 9.37 -22.66 -0.21
C SER A 67 8.50 -23.07 -1.43
N GLY A 68 8.39 -22.18 -2.41
CA GLY A 68 7.54 -22.35 -3.58
C GLY A 68 6.09 -21.87 -3.42
N ASP A 69 5.67 -21.45 -2.23
CA ASP A 69 4.38 -20.79 -2.03
C ASP A 69 4.43 -19.32 -2.46
N SER A 70 3.26 -18.77 -2.79
CA SER A 70 3.08 -17.38 -3.20
C SER A 70 2.13 -16.68 -2.23
N VAL A 71 2.58 -15.57 -1.65
CA VAL A 71 1.79 -14.73 -0.75
C VAL A 71 1.58 -13.35 -1.35
N VAL A 72 0.34 -12.86 -1.28
CA VAL A 72 -0.02 -11.51 -1.73
C VAL A 72 -0.61 -10.72 -0.58
N LEU A 73 -0.02 -9.58 -0.26
CA LEU A 73 -0.60 -8.59 0.64
C LEU A 73 -1.09 -7.42 -0.21
N THR A 74 -2.37 -7.07 -0.10
CA THR A 74 -2.89 -5.83 -0.65
C THR A 74 -3.31 -4.90 0.49
N TYR A 75 -2.87 -3.66 0.42
CA TYR A 75 -3.26 -2.62 1.37
C TYR A 75 -3.83 -1.43 0.60
N SER A 76 -5.00 -0.99 1.04
CA SER A 76 -5.66 0.22 0.55
C SER A 76 -6.10 1.04 1.76
N GLY A 77 -5.58 2.25 1.88
CA GLY A 77 -5.82 3.14 3.01
C GLY A 77 -4.83 4.29 3.04
N HIS A 78 -4.87 5.09 4.11
CA HIS A 78 -3.88 6.11 4.40
C HIS A 78 -2.50 5.52 4.71
N GLY A 79 -1.46 6.17 4.20
CA GLY A 79 -0.17 6.14 4.87
C GLY A 79 0.10 7.44 5.62
N THR A 80 1.10 7.41 6.47
CA THR A 80 1.64 8.55 7.22
C THR A 80 3.16 8.37 7.30
N TRP A 81 3.83 9.31 7.97
CA TRP A 81 5.19 9.17 8.44
C TRP A 81 5.29 9.48 9.94
N VAL A 82 6.37 9.06 10.59
CA VAL A 82 6.80 9.52 11.91
C VAL A 82 8.26 9.97 11.86
N GLU A 83 8.77 10.61 12.92
CA GLU A 83 10.21 10.89 13.02
C GLU A 83 11.00 9.59 13.10
N ASP A 84 11.99 9.43 12.25
CA ASP A 84 12.98 8.37 12.37
C ASP A 84 13.76 8.57 13.68
N ARG A 85 13.90 7.49 14.46
CA ARG A 85 14.57 7.49 15.76
C ARG A 85 15.87 6.70 15.78
N ASP A 86 16.18 5.91 14.76
CA ASP A 86 17.38 5.10 14.70
C ASP A 86 18.38 5.56 13.63
N GLY A 87 17.97 6.48 12.76
CA GLY A 87 18.81 7.13 11.77
C GLY A 87 19.10 6.27 10.55
N ASP A 88 18.31 5.21 10.30
CA ASP A 88 18.44 4.39 9.10
C ASP A 88 17.85 5.03 7.83
N GLU A 89 17.03 6.09 8.00
CA GLU A 89 16.39 6.85 6.93
C GLU A 89 17.14 8.17 6.63
N PRO A 90 17.58 8.43 5.38
CA PRO A 90 18.36 9.64 5.06
C PRO A 90 17.54 10.94 5.09
N ASP A 91 16.22 10.85 5.19
CA ASP A 91 15.33 12.00 5.35
C ASP A 91 14.78 12.18 6.78
N ALA A 92 15.19 11.29 7.69
CA ALA A 92 14.76 11.21 9.07
C ALA A 92 13.25 11.00 9.25
N ARG A 93 12.59 10.23 8.37
CA ARG A 93 11.19 9.85 8.52
C ARG A 93 10.98 8.35 8.31
N ASP A 94 10.26 7.71 9.22
CA ASP A 94 9.77 6.35 9.00
C ASP A 94 8.41 6.40 8.30
N GLU A 95 8.31 5.77 7.14
CA GLU A 95 7.04 5.58 6.44
C GLU A 95 6.15 4.55 7.15
N ALA A 96 4.84 4.79 7.15
CA ALA A 96 3.93 3.90 7.87
C ALA A 96 2.57 3.74 7.21
N LEU A 97 1.97 2.55 7.37
CA LEU A 97 0.57 2.29 7.05
C LEU A 97 -0.28 2.70 8.25
N CYS A 98 -1.47 3.27 8.00
CA CYS A 98 -2.41 3.66 9.06
C CYS A 98 -3.41 2.52 9.33
N PRO A 99 -3.39 1.88 10.52
CA PRO A 99 -4.47 1.00 10.97
C PRO A 99 -5.72 1.81 11.32
N TRP A 100 -6.85 1.13 11.52
CA TRP A 100 -8.09 1.79 11.95
C TRP A 100 -7.96 2.45 13.33
N ASP A 101 -7.26 1.79 14.26
CA ASP A 101 -7.04 2.28 15.63
C ASP A 101 -5.78 3.17 15.76
N LEU A 102 -5.35 3.81 14.67
CA LEU A 102 -4.13 4.64 14.57
C LEU A 102 -3.97 5.62 15.75
N THR A 103 -5.03 6.31 16.13
CA THR A 103 -4.99 7.33 17.19
C THR A 103 -4.70 6.75 18.58
N SER A 104 -4.99 5.46 18.80
CA SER A 104 -4.73 4.75 20.05
C SER A 104 -3.53 3.81 20.02
N ALA A 105 -3.29 3.13 18.90
CA ALA A 105 -2.26 2.09 18.78
C ALA A 105 -1.00 2.56 18.03
N GLY A 106 -1.07 3.72 17.37
CA GLY A 106 -0.02 4.20 16.47
C GLY A 106 -0.04 3.51 15.11
N PRO A 107 0.82 3.96 14.18
CA PRO A 107 0.87 3.41 12.85
C PRO A 107 1.63 2.07 12.81
N LEU A 108 1.57 1.38 11.67
CA LEU A 108 2.40 0.22 11.37
C LEU A 108 3.60 0.68 10.54
N LEU A 109 4.78 0.73 11.15
CA LEU A 109 5.99 1.23 10.50
C LEU A 109 6.49 0.26 9.43
N ASP A 110 7.19 0.77 8.43
CA ASP A 110 7.87 -0.05 7.44
C ASP A 110 8.86 -1.05 8.07
N ASP A 111 9.46 -0.69 9.20
CA ASP A 111 10.30 -1.55 10.04
C ASP A 111 9.56 -2.72 10.68
N ASP A 112 8.33 -2.49 11.17
CA ASP A 112 7.46 -3.57 11.63
C ASP A 112 7.16 -4.53 10.46
N ILE A 113 6.87 -3.96 9.28
CA ILE A 113 6.57 -4.73 8.06
C ILE A 113 7.80 -5.51 7.60
N ARG A 114 8.99 -4.90 7.64
CA ARG A 114 10.30 -5.50 7.35
C ARG A 114 10.53 -6.71 8.23
N GLY A 115 10.32 -6.56 9.54
CA GLY A 115 10.45 -7.65 10.52
C GLY A 115 9.52 -8.82 10.22
N LEU A 116 8.27 -8.55 9.85
CA LEU A 116 7.30 -9.58 9.46
C LEU A 116 7.70 -10.28 8.17
N PHE A 117 8.21 -9.53 7.19
CA PHE A 117 8.62 -10.06 5.89
C PHE A 117 9.89 -10.89 5.98
N ASP A 118 10.78 -10.56 6.92
CA ASP A 118 12.02 -11.27 7.19
C ASP A 118 11.80 -12.65 7.84
N ALA A 119 10.64 -12.88 8.46
CA ALA A 119 10.26 -14.18 8.99
C ALA A 119 9.96 -15.24 7.89
N ARG A 120 9.91 -14.84 6.62
CA ARG A 120 9.55 -15.74 5.51
C ARG A 120 10.60 -16.83 5.26
N ALA A 121 10.12 -18.03 4.92
CA ALA A 121 11.00 -19.10 4.46
C ALA A 121 11.63 -18.78 3.09
N ALA A 122 12.86 -19.24 2.87
CA ALA A 122 13.54 -19.06 1.59
C ALA A 122 12.75 -19.69 0.42
N GLY A 123 12.62 -18.95 -0.67
CA GLY A 123 11.88 -19.37 -1.86
C GLY A 123 10.36 -19.16 -1.79
N VAL A 124 9.84 -18.55 -0.72
CA VAL A 124 8.49 -17.95 -0.72
C VAL A 124 8.50 -16.71 -1.61
N ARG A 125 7.50 -16.59 -2.49
CA ARG A 125 7.30 -15.40 -3.33
C ARG A 125 6.35 -14.46 -2.61
N LEU A 126 6.78 -13.22 -2.38
CA LEU A 126 5.97 -12.20 -1.73
C LEU A 126 5.70 -11.04 -2.68
N LEU A 127 4.43 -10.68 -2.82
CA LEU A 127 3.99 -9.47 -3.51
C LEU A 127 3.23 -8.58 -2.53
N LEU A 128 3.71 -7.36 -2.35
CA LEU A 128 2.97 -6.27 -1.72
C LEU A 128 2.37 -5.37 -2.80
N ILE A 129 1.07 -5.10 -2.72
CA ILE A 129 0.38 -4.11 -3.53
C ILE A 129 -0.15 -3.04 -2.57
N SER A 130 0.41 -1.83 -2.63
CA SER A 130 0.06 -0.74 -1.72
C SER A 130 -0.55 0.43 -2.48
N ASP A 131 -1.83 0.71 -2.21
CA ASP A 131 -2.54 1.88 -2.71
C ASP A 131 -2.73 2.90 -1.58
N SER A 132 -1.60 3.49 -1.17
CA SER A 132 -1.41 4.41 -0.04
C SER A 132 -0.35 5.47 -0.39
N CYS A 133 -0.18 6.51 0.44
CA CYS A 133 0.90 7.50 0.32
C CYS A 133 1.53 7.73 1.69
N HIS A 134 2.85 7.92 1.75
CA HIS A 134 3.58 7.94 3.02
C HIS A 134 4.29 9.26 3.32
N SER A 135 4.61 10.04 2.30
CA SER A 135 5.64 11.06 2.41
C SER A 135 5.14 12.49 2.67
N GLY A 136 3.90 12.80 2.27
CA GLY A 136 3.33 14.15 2.39
C GLY A 136 4.14 15.24 1.64
N SER A 137 5.12 14.88 0.80
CA SER A 137 5.96 15.80 0.04
C SER A 137 5.18 16.31 -1.17
N VAL A 138 4.39 17.36 -1.01
CA VAL A 138 3.68 17.96 -2.14
C VAL A 138 4.65 18.70 -3.05
N THR A 139 4.84 18.22 -4.27
CA THR A 139 5.21 19.11 -5.39
C THR A 139 4.03 19.39 -6.34
N ARG A 140 2.88 18.71 -6.22
CA ARG A 140 1.82 18.72 -7.26
C ARG A 140 0.34 18.76 -6.81
N GLY A 141 0.00 19.14 -5.58
CA GLY A 141 -1.41 19.32 -5.18
C GLY A 141 -1.60 19.78 -3.73
N ASP A 142 -2.25 20.93 -3.53
CA ASP A 142 -2.72 21.39 -2.23
C ASP A 142 -4.03 20.66 -1.88
N GLU A 143 -4.09 19.98 -0.74
CA GLU A 143 -5.30 19.29 -0.29
C GLU A 143 -6.50 20.23 -0.13
N ARG A 144 -6.27 21.53 0.05
CA ARG A 144 -7.32 22.57 0.13
C ARG A 144 -7.98 22.87 -1.21
N ASP A 145 -7.36 22.47 -2.32
CA ASP A 145 -7.90 22.66 -3.67
C ASP A 145 -8.85 21.54 -4.10
N LEU A 146 -9.06 20.53 -3.24
CA LEU A 146 -9.90 19.37 -3.52
C LEU A 146 -11.35 19.62 -3.10
N ASP A 147 -12.28 19.47 -4.03
CA ASP A 147 -13.71 19.49 -3.73
C ASP A 147 -14.08 18.39 -2.71
N ALA A 148 -15.13 18.61 -1.91
CA ALA A 148 -15.60 17.63 -0.92
C ALA A 148 -15.99 16.26 -1.55
N GLU A 149 -16.39 16.26 -2.82
CA GLU A 149 -16.64 15.04 -3.62
C GLU A 149 -15.51 14.70 -4.61
N GLY A 150 -14.43 15.50 -4.61
CA GLY A 150 -13.25 15.33 -5.43
C GLY A 150 -12.34 14.19 -4.96
N PRO A 151 -11.25 13.92 -5.68
CA PRO A 151 -10.28 12.93 -5.25
C PRO A 151 -9.68 13.33 -3.90
N ARG A 152 -9.55 12.39 -2.96
CA ARG A 152 -8.91 12.57 -1.66
C ARG A 152 -7.52 11.92 -1.67
N ALA A 153 -6.53 12.60 -1.11
CA ALA A 153 -5.21 12.02 -0.95
C ALA A 153 -5.27 10.86 0.06
N ARG A 154 -4.60 9.74 -0.24
CA ARG A 154 -4.44 8.61 0.70
C ARG A 154 -3.25 8.81 1.62
N PHE A 155 -3.15 10.03 2.15
CA PHE A 155 -2.14 10.47 3.11
C PHE A 155 -2.84 11.05 4.33
N LEU A 156 -2.38 10.66 5.52
CA LEU A 156 -2.87 11.20 6.77
C LEU A 156 -1.71 11.93 7.47
N PRO A 157 -1.72 13.27 7.52
CA PRO A 157 -0.62 14.02 8.10
C PRO A 157 -0.48 13.71 9.61
N PRO A 158 0.75 13.67 10.16
CA PRO A 158 0.98 13.47 11.60
C PRO A 158 0.13 14.37 12.49
N ALA A 159 -0.09 15.62 12.08
CA ALA A 159 -0.94 16.58 12.79
C ALA A 159 -2.41 16.17 12.93
N ALA A 160 -2.93 15.28 12.08
CA ALA A 160 -4.31 14.82 12.14
C ALA A 160 -4.55 13.70 13.16
N TRP A 161 -3.50 12.98 13.59
CA TRP A 161 -3.66 11.81 14.47
C TRP A 161 -2.74 11.83 15.70
N MET A 162 -1.67 12.62 15.70
CA MET A 162 -0.80 12.80 16.86
C MET A 162 -1.35 13.85 17.84
N LYS A 163 -1.01 13.70 19.12
CA LYS A 163 -1.39 14.68 20.15
C LYS A 163 -0.65 16.01 19.92
N PRO A 164 -1.30 17.17 20.16
CA PRO A 164 -0.61 18.46 20.14
C PRO A 164 0.64 18.44 21.02
N GLY A 165 1.78 18.89 20.48
CA GLY A 165 3.07 18.88 21.18
C GLY A 165 3.91 17.60 21.04
N SER A 166 3.38 16.55 20.39
CA SER A 166 4.15 15.36 20.00
C SER A 166 4.59 15.38 18.52
N LEU A 167 4.33 16.48 17.82
CA LEU A 167 4.69 16.61 16.42
C LEU A 167 6.21 16.72 16.24
N PRO A 168 6.77 15.98 15.27
CA PRO A 168 8.19 16.06 14.98
C PRO A 168 8.59 17.45 14.47
N ALA A 169 9.83 17.84 14.77
CA ALA A 169 10.41 19.08 14.25
C ALA A 169 10.61 18.92 12.74
N ALA A 170 9.72 19.50 11.93
CA ALA A 170 9.61 19.27 10.48
C ALA A 170 10.97 19.12 9.75
N PRO A 171 11.36 17.88 9.36
CA PRO A 171 12.51 17.69 8.47
C PRO A 171 12.08 17.90 7.01
N ARG A 172 13.04 18.29 6.16
CA ARG A 172 12.85 18.37 4.71
C ARG A 172 12.70 16.96 4.13
N ALA A 173 11.57 16.69 3.49
CA ALA A 173 11.27 15.42 2.85
C ALA A 173 12.37 14.99 1.85
N SER A 174 12.79 13.73 1.90
CA SER A 174 13.65 13.09 0.90
C SER A 174 13.18 11.64 0.72
N ALA A 175 13.14 11.16 -0.51
CA ALA A 175 12.48 9.90 -0.87
C ALA A 175 13.26 8.65 -0.41
N LEU A 176 12.70 7.89 0.54
CA LEU A 176 12.98 6.47 0.82
C LEU A 176 11.79 5.87 1.62
N THR A 177 11.56 4.55 1.55
CA THR A 177 10.34 4.01 0.89
C THR A 177 9.83 2.78 1.64
N LEU A 178 8.53 2.45 1.54
CA LEU A 178 7.96 1.12 1.83
C LEU A 178 8.73 -0.05 1.16
N ALA A 179 9.55 0.25 0.14
CA ALA A 179 10.45 -0.71 -0.50
C ALA A 179 11.66 -1.10 0.37
N GLY A 180 12.00 -0.35 1.42
CA GLY A 180 12.99 -0.68 2.45
C GLY A 180 12.62 -1.94 3.22
N GLY A 181 11.32 -2.18 3.42
CA GLY A 181 10.79 -3.41 4.00
C GLY A 181 10.96 -4.69 3.15
N LEU A 182 11.41 -4.59 1.90
CA LEU A 182 11.70 -5.74 1.04
C LEU A 182 13.21 -6.03 1.00
N ARG A 183 13.59 -7.29 1.25
CA ARG A 183 15.01 -7.71 1.13
C ARG A 183 15.57 -7.61 -0.28
N ARG A 184 14.73 -7.44 -1.31
CA ARG A 184 15.09 -7.56 -2.74
C ARG A 184 15.76 -8.92 -3.06
N VAL A 185 15.63 -9.91 -2.20
CA VAL A 185 16.20 -11.27 -2.35
C VAL A 185 15.04 -12.26 -2.39
N GLY A 186 15.02 -13.14 -3.41
CA GLY A 186 14.12 -14.31 -3.41
C GLY A 186 12.76 -14.15 -4.11
N GLY A 187 12.50 -13.05 -4.83
CA GLY A 187 11.27 -12.88 -5.62
C GLY A 187 10.31 -11.82 -5.10
N ASP A 188 10.70 -11.08 -4.06
CA ASP A 188 9.97 -9.94 -3.50
C ASP A 188 9.64 -8.89 -4.57
N LEU A 189 8.37 -8.47 -4.56
CA LEU A 189 7.84 -7.39 -5.39
C LEU A 189 7.00 -6.44 -4.56
N LEU A 190 7.13 -5.14 -4.86
CA LEU A 190 6.19 -4.11 -4.39
C LEU A 190 5.66 -3.36 -5.61
N LEU A 191 4.34 -3.28 -5.67
CA LEU A 191 3.60 -2.39 -6.55
C LEU A 191 2.99 -1.27 -5.70
N ALA A 192 3.49 -0.04 -5.85
CA ALA A 192 3.02 1.12 -5.09
C ALA A 192 2.20 2.08 -5.98
N GLY A 193 1.20 2.72 -5.39
CA GLY A 193 0.26 3.58 -6.12
C GLY A 193 0.82 4.92 -6.62
N CYS A 194 1.86 5.43 -5.98
CA CYS A 194 2.53 6.68 -6.32
C CYS A 194 4.02 6.64 -5.94
N ARG A 195 4.74 7.71 -6.26
CA ARG A 195 6.06 7.99 -5.70
C ARG A 195 5.94 8.62 -4.31
N ASP A 196 7.06 8.66 -3.60
CA ASP A 196 7.20 9.30 -2.29
C ASP A 196 7.24 10.84 -2.37
N ASP A 197 7.01 11.45 -3.52
CA ASP A 197 6.82 12.90 -3.65
C ASP A 197 5.44 13.24 -4.24
N GLU A 198 4.51 12.28 -4.16
CA GLU A 198 3.19 12.33 -4.74
C GLU A 198 2.13 11.68 -3.83
N TYR A 199 0.87 11.88 -4.19
CA TYR A 199 -0.26 11.20 -3.55
C TYR A 199 -0.86 10.15 -4.48
N SER A 200 -1.12 8.96 -3.96
CA SER A 200 -2.18 8.07 -4.43
C SER A 200 -3.55 8.62 -4.04
N TRP A 201 -4.49 8.54 -4.97
CA TRP A 201 -5.80 9.21 -4.87
C TRP A 201 -6.93 8.21 -4.63
N ASP A 202 -7.74 8.46 -3.61
CA ASP A 202 -9.08 7.91 -3.46
C ASP A 202 -10.06 8.73 -4.31
N THR A 203 -10.72 8.10 -5.28
CA THR A 203 -11.55 8.82 -6.26
C THR A 203 -12.75 7.98 -6.69
N ARG A 204 -13.45 8.37 -7.76
CA ARG A 204 -14.62 7.67 -8.28
C ARG A 204 -14.46 7.28 -9.73
N PHE A 205 -14.83 6.05 -10.06
CA PHE A 205 -14.95 5.56 -11.43
C PHE A 205 -16.38 5.14 -11.70
N ALA A 206 -17.05 5.82 -12.64
CA ALA A 206 -18.47 5.63 -12.92
C ALA A 206 -19.36 5.72 -11.66
N GLY A 207 -19.05 6.67 -10.77
CA GLY A 207 -19.78 6.91 -9.52
C GLY A 207 -19.38 6.03 -8.34
N ARG A 208 -18.64 4.93 -8.57
CA ARG A 208 -18.17 4.03 -7.50
C ARG A 208 -16.81 4.52 -6.95
N PRO A 209 -16.69 4.69 -5.62
CA PRO A 209 -15.41 5.00 -4.98
C PRO A 209 -14.38 3.87 -5.12
N ASN A 210 -13.15 4.22 -5.51
CA ASN A 210 -12.00 3.32 -5.64
C ASN A 210 -10.69 4.12 -5.63
N GLY A 211 -9.60 3.44 -5.30
CA GLY A 211 -8.25 3.95 -5.49
C GLY A 211 -7.89 3.99 -6.96
N ALA A 212 -7.29 5.10 -7.39
CA ALA A 212 -6.88 5.27 -8.77
C ALA A 212 -5.91 4.17 -9.23
N PHE A 213 -4.93 3.82 -8.40
CA PHE A 213 -3.97 2.77 -8.72
C PHE A 213 -4.65 1.40 -8.79
N THR A 214 -5.40 1.01 -7.77
CA THR A 214 -6.11 -0.28 -7.72
C THR A 214 -7.05 -0.44 -8.91
N PHE A 215 -7.85 0.58 -9.23
CA PHE A 215 -8.77 0.54 -10.35
C PHE A 215 -8.06 0.23 -11.67
N TYR A 216 -6.97 0.96 -11.99
CA TYR A 216 -6.24 0.74 -13.24
C TYR A 216 -5.41 -0.54 -13.23
N ALA A 217 -4.87 -0.96 -12.08
CA ALA A 217 -4.20 -2.24 -11.92
C ALA A 217 -5.13 -3.41 -12.25
N LEU A 218 -6.32 -3.44 -11.66
CA LEU A 218 -7.31 -4.50 -11.91
C LEU A 218 -7.91 -4.42 -13.32
N LYS A 219 -8.16 -3.21 -13.83
CA LYS A 219 -8.62 -3.00 -15.21
C LYS A 219 -7.64 -3.61 -16.22
N THR A 220 -6.37 -3.25 -16.12
CA THR A 220 -5.32 -3.72 -17.04
C THR A 220 -5.03 -5.20 -16.87
N LEU A 221 -5.07 -5.72 -15.64
CA LEU A 221 -4.95 -7.16 -15.38
C LEU A 221 -6.04 -7.95 -16.12
N LYS A 222 -7.29 -7.47 -16.09
CA LYS A 222 -8.44 -8.11 -16.75
C LYS A 222 -8.43 -7.96 -18.27
N GLN A 223 -8.14 -6.75 -18.76
CA GLN A 223 -8.23 -6.41 -20.18
C GLN A 223 -7.02 -6.92 -20.98
N ASP A 224 -5.81 -6.64 -20.49
CA ASP A 224 -4.58 -6.85 -21.25
C ASP A 224 -4.00 -8.24 -21.01
N ARG A 225 -4.43 -8.92 -19.93
CA ARG A 225 -3.97 -10.25 -19.51
C ARG A 225 -2.44 -10.41 -19.60
N PRO A 226 -1.70 -9.49 -18.95
CA PRO A 226 -0.24 -9.48 -19.02
C PRO A 226 0.33 -10.80 -18.49
N GLN A 227 1.45 -11.24 -19.05
CA GLN A 227 2.07 -12.50 -18.63
C GLN A 227 3.01 -12.29 -17.45
N THR A 228 3.70 -11.14 -17.38
CA THR A 228 4.68 -10.81 -16.34
C THR A 228 4.32 -9.54 -15.58
N TYR A 229 4.87 -9.38 -14.37
CA TYR A 229 4.67 -8.16 -13.58
C TYR A 229 5.17 -6.90 -14.30
N GLU A 230 6.26 -6.98 -15.05
CA GLU A 230 6.77 -5.87 -15.85
C GLU A 230 5.81 -5.47 -16.98
N GLN A 231 5.20 -6.45 -17.67
CA GLN A 231 4.18 -6.18 -18.68
C GLN A 231 2.90 -5.58 -18.06
N TRP A 232 2.52 -6.07 -16.89
CA TRP A 232 1.38 -5.54 -16.16
C TRP A 232 1.59 -4.09 -15.74
N PHE A 233 2.75 -3.80 -15.15
CA PHE A 233 3.12 -2.45 -14.78
C PHE A 233 3.18 -1.51 -15.99
N ALA A 234 3.75 -1.95 -17.11
CA ALA A 234 3.74 -1.18 -18.36
C ALA A 234 2.31 -0.89 -18.86
N SER A 235 1.35 -1.77 -18.58
CA SER A 235 -0.07 -1.56 -18.92
C SER A 235 -0.74 -0.55 -18.00
N ILE A 236 -0.45 -0.60 -16.70
CA ILE A 236 -0.90 0.41 -15.71
C ILE A 236 -0.41 1.81 -16.10
N ARG A 237 0.85 1.90 -16.51
CA ARG A 237 1.52 3.15 -16.92
C ARG A 237 0.94 3.83 -18.16
N ARG A 238 0.02 3.17 -18.88
CA ARG A 238 -0.75 3.82 -19.96
C ARG A 238 -1.86 4.72 -19.44
N TYR A 239 -2.24 4.57 -18.16
CA TYR A 239 -3.33 5.31 -17.52
C TYR A 239 -2.85 6.28 -16.43
N LEU A 240 -1.75 5.95 -15.76
CA LEU A 240 -1.16 6.76 -14.67
C LEU A 240 0.33 7.04 -14.91
N PRO A 241 0.82 8.27 -14.67
CA PRO A 241 0.06 9.46 -14.25
C PRO A 241 -0.83 10.03 -15.35
N SER A 242 -1.82 10.82 -14.96
CA SER A 242 -2.65 11.62 -15.86
C SER A 242 -2.78 13.05 -15.35
N THR A 243 -3.33 13.96 -16.16
CA THR A 243 -3.59 15.35 -15.74
C THR A 243 -4.54 15.47 -14.56
N ARG A 244 -5.48 14.52 -14.39
CA ARG A 244 -6.44 14.50 -13.28
C ARG A 244 -5.96 13.74 -12.06
N LEU A 245 -5.06 12.78 -12.27
CA LEU A 245 -4.51 11.90 -11.24
C LEU A 245 -3.00 11.85 -11.45
N PRO A 246 -2.27 12.87 -10.99
CA PRO A 246 -0.82 13.00 -11.20
C PRO A 246 -0.04 12.11 -10.22
N GLN A 247 -0.38 10.82 -10.19
CA GLN A 247 0.30 9.80 -9.41
C GLN A 247 1.07 8.87 -10.36
N GLU A 248 2.33 8.62 -10.05
CA GLU A 248 3.25 7.79 -10.82
C GLU A 248 3.49 6.48 -10.05
N PRO A 249 2.75 5.39 -10.39
CA PRO A 249 2.92 4.11 -9.74
C PRO A 249 4.36 3.60 -9.85
N GLN A 250 4.80 2.82 -8.87
CA GLN A 250 6.14 2.24 -8.82
C GLN A 250 6.10 0.71 -8.82
N LEU A 251 7.12 0.09 -9.42
CA LEU A 251 7.36 -1.35 -9.35
C LEU A 251 8.79 -1.58 -8.81
N PHE A 252 8.86 -2.09 -7.59
CA PHE A 252 10.11 -2.48 -6.93
C PHE A 252 10.31 -3.99 -6.95
N GLY A 253 11.58 -4.39 -6.81
CA GLY A 253 12.02 -5.78 -6.88
C GLY A 253 13.10 -5.99 -7.94
N THR A 254 13.74 -7.15 -7.92
CA THR A 254 14.83 -7.50 -8.85
C THR A 254 14.32 -7.64 -10.28
N ARG A 255 15.22 -7.51 -11.27
CA ARG A 255 14.88 -7.77 -12.68
C ARG A 255 14.24 -9.15 -12.87
N SER A 256 14.78 -10.18 -12.19
CA SER A 256 14.23 -11.54 -12.26
C SER A 256 12.82 -11.63 -11.67
N ALA A 257 12.56 -10.95 -10.54
CA ALA A 257 11.22 -10.91 -9.94
C ALA A 257 10.19 -10.24 -10.85
N ARG A 258 10.55 -9.10 -11.47
CA ARG A 258 9.65 -8.37 -12.39
C ARG A 258 9.28 -9.17 -13.65
N GLN A 259 10.12 -10.11 -14.04
CA GLN A 259 9.91 -11.00 -15.18
C GLN A 259 9.17 -12.29 -14.81
N MET A 260 8.87 -12.52 -13.54
CA MET A 260 8.05 -13.67 -13.12
C MET A 260 6.64 -13.57 -13.69
N ARG A 261 6.03 -14.73 -13.90
CA ARG A 261 4.62 -14.80 -14.26
C ARG A 261 3.75 -14.26 -13.14
N ILE A 262 2.70 -13.55 -13.52
CA ILE A 262 1.80 -12.92 -12.56
C ILE A 262 1.13 -13.99 -11.72
N PHE A 263 1.28 -13.84 -10.40
CA PHE A 263 0.72 -14.70 -9.38
C PHE A 263 1.10 -16.18 -9.45
N ASP A 264 2.15 -16.56 -10.19
CA ASP A 264 2.66 -17.93 -10.20
C ASP A 264 3.48 -18.27 -8.96
#